data_AF-A0A7S0VYJ5-F1
#
_entry.id   AF-A0A7S0VYJ5-F1
#
_cell.length_a   1.000
_cell.length_b   1.000
_cell.length_c   1.000
_cell.angle_alpha   90.00
_cell.angle_beta   90.00
_cell.angle_gamma   90.00
#
_symmetry.space_group_name_H-M   'P 1'
#
loop_
_entity.id
_entity.type
_entity.pdbx_description
1 polymer ?
#
loop_
_entity_poly.entity_id
_entity_poly.type
_entity_poly.pdbx_seq_one_letter_code
_entity_poly.pdbx_strand_id
1 'polypeptide(L)'
;GGDAVSPARFQAILRRQMTNLSWGGSMEDYASAGIYSKHLSSWFEAFSRRQFLVVEYSRLVHGDTAGELLRIARFLGVSPDGVLRAWEEERRFKRNLTKPSKMGDIPCSFMREVSGFYAPHNEALYRLLEETRGDA
;
A
#
# COMPACT_ATOMS: atom_id res chain seq x y z
N GLY A 1 11.14 19.41 -12.13
CA GLY A 1 11.90 19.40 -10.88
C GLY A 1 11.00 19.94 -9.79
N GLY A 2 10.61 19.10 -8.85
CA GLY A 2 9.87 19.53 -7.66
C GLY A 2 10.73 19.21 -6.46
N ASP A 3 11.07 20.22 -5.68
CA ASP A 3 11.86 20.04 -4.45
C ASP A 3 11.15 19.06 -3.53
N ALA A 4 11.90 18.10 -2.99
CA ALA A 4 11.38 17.12 -2.03
C ALA A 4 10.74 17.86 -0.86
N VAL A 5 9.50 17.50 -0.51
CA VAL A 5 8.79 18.12 0.60
C VAL A 5 9.48 17.70 1.90
N SER A 6 9.95 18.67 2.69
CA SER A 6 10.60 18.37 3.96
C SER A 6 9.62 17.72 4.95
N PRO A 7 10.08 16.84 5.86
CA PRO A 7 9.21 16.21 6.86
C PRO A 7 8.40 17.21 7.69
N ALA A 8 9.03 18.31 8.14
CA ALA A 8 8.36 19.37 8.89
C ALA A 8 7.23 20.05 8.09
N ARG A 9 7.46 20.27 6.79
CA ARG A 9 6.43 20.83 5.89
C ARG A 9 5.28 19.84 5.69
N PHE A 10 5.59 18.57 5.46
CA PHE A 10 4.58 17.52 5.30
C PHE A 10 3.70 17.37 6.54
N GLN A 11 4.28 17.37 7.74
CA GLN A 11 3.53 17.33 8.99
C GLN A 11 2.56 18.52 9.15
N ALA A 12 3.00 19.75 8.81
CA ALA A 12 2.15 20.93 8.88
C ALA A 12 0.94 20.81 7.93
N ILE A 13 1.16 20.21 6.75
CA ILE A 13 0.13 19.94 5.75
C ILE A 13 -0.87 18.89 6.24
N LEU A 14 -0.38 17.77 6.81
CA LEU A 14 -1.23 16.72 7.38
C LEU A 14 -2.08 17.26 8.54
N ARG A 15 -1.51 18.04 9.45
CA ARG A 15 -2.24 18.67 10.58
C ARG A 15 -3.37 19.58 10.11
N ARG A 16 -3.17 20.29 8.98
CA ARG A 16 -4.17 21.20 8.42
C ARG A 16 -5.36 20.48 7.76
N GLN A 17 -5.12 19.31 7.15
CA GLN A 17 -6.14 18.57 6.41
C GLN A 17 -6.83 17.48 7.26
N MET A 18 -6.18 16.99 8.31
CA MET A 18 -6.68 15.90 9.16
C MET A 18 -7.09 16.38 10.55
N THR A 19 -7.78 17.52 10.64
CA THR A 19 -8.26 18.11 11.91
C THR A 19 -9.32 17.26 12.63
N ASN A 20 -9.85 16.20 12.01
CA ASN A 20 -10.96 15.39 12.51
C ASN A 20 -10.63 13.89 12.73
N LEU A 21 -9.37 13.46 12.67
CA LEU A 21 -9.03 12.06 12.97
C LEU A 21 -8.72 11.91 14.47
N SER A 22 -9.71 11.44 15.23
CA SER A 22 -9.60 11.10 16.65
C SER A 22 -9.01 9.69 16.87
N TRP A 23 -7.91 9.36 16.20
CA TRP A 23 -7.22 8.10 16.39
C TRP A 23 -5.89 8.42 17.08
N GLY A 24 -5.67 7.89 18.29
CA GLY A 24 -4.65 8.31 19.25
C GLY A 24 -3.18 8.04 18.89
N GLY A 25 -2.81 8.03 17.61
CA GLY A 25 -1.44 8.00 17.13
C GLY A 25 -0.93 9.40 16.77
N SER A 26 0.39 9.59 16.76
CA SER A 26 0.96 10.85 16.30
C SER A 26 0.91 10.95 14.77
N MET A 27 0.86 12.16 14.22
CA MET A 27 0.93 12.40 12.77
C MET A 27 2.25 11.90 12.15
N GLU A 28 3.29 11.79 12.97
CA GLU A 28 4.57 11.19 12.60
C GLU A 28 4.46 9.69 12.36
N ASP A 29 3.68 8.99 13.19
CA ASP A 29 3.43 7.56 13.03
C ASP A 29 2.72 7.27 11.70
N TYR A 30 1.73 8.10 11.35
CA TYR A 30 1.00 7.97 10.08
C TYR A 30 1.87 8.22 8.85
N ALA A 31 2.71 9.26 8.88
CA ALA A 31 3.65 9.54 7.79
C ALA A 31 4.70 8.43 7.66
N SER A 32 5.24 7.94 8.79
CA SER A 32 6.22 6.86 8.82
C SER A 32 5.62 5.53 8.33
N ALA A 33 4.35 5.25 8.61
CA ALA A 33 3.66 4.04 8.14
C ALA A 33 3.65 3.90 6.60
N GLY A 34 3.64 5.02 5.86
CA GLY A 34 3.69 5.03 4.40
C GLY A 34 5.09 4.82 3.81
N ILE A 35 6.16 4.81 4.62
CA ILE A 35 7.54 4.64 4.15
C ILE A 35 7.88 3.14 4.09
N TYR A 36 7.36 2.46 3.06
CA TYR A 36 7.44 1.00 2.97
C TYR A 36 8.86 0.45 2.86
N SER A 37 9.79 1.17 2.22
CA SER A 37 11.20 0.75 2.10
C SER A 37 11.84 0.55 3.48
N LYS A 38 11.65 1.51 4.39
CA LYS A 38 12.17 1.42 5.77
C LYS A 38 11.66 0.17 6.49
N HIS A 39 10.36 -0.10 6.40
CA HIS A 39 9.75 -1.25 7.06
C HIS A 39 10.25 -2.56 6.45
N LEU A 40 10.19 -2.68 5.12
CA LEU A 40 10.60 -3.90 4.41
C LEU A 40 12.09 -4.23 4.62
N SER A 41 12.97 -3.23 4.62
CA SER A 41 14.40 -3.45 4.91
C SER A 41 14.60 -4.13 6.26
N SER A 42 13.91 -3.67 7.32
CA SER A 42 14.00 -4.29 8.65
C SER A 42 13.47 -5.73 8.66
N TRP A 43 12.40 -6.02 7.91
CA TRP A 43 11.90 -7.39 7.78
C TRP A 43 12.88 -8.31 7.04
N PHE A 44 13.59 -7.80 6.03
CA PHE A 44 14.57 -8.58 5.26
C PHE A 44 15.84 -8.91 6.06
N GLU A 45 16.11 -8.22 7.17
CA GLU A 45 17.18 -8.61 8.10
C GLU A 45 16.86 -9.91 8.85
N ALA A 46 15.57 -10.21 9.04
CA ALA A 46 15.11 -11.36 9.82
C ALA A 46 14.57 -12.52 8.98
N PHE A 47 14.06 -12.24 7.77
CA PHE A 47 13.39 -13.22 6.93
C PHE A 47 13.91 -13.17 5.49
N SER A 48 13.96 -14.33 4.84
CA SER A 48 14.36 -14.39 3.42
C SER A 48 13.34 -13.67 2.55
N ARG A 49 13.82 -12.96 1.52
CA ARG A 49 12.97 -12.31 0.53
C ARG A 49 11.94 -13.25 -0.12
N ARG A 50 12.25 -14.55 -0.26
CA ARG A 50 11.33 -15.59 -0.78
C ARG A 50 10.05 -15.72 0.03
N GLN A 51 10.07 -15.31 1.29
CA GLN A 51 8.93 -15.36 2.20
C GLN A 51 8.04 -14.10 2.11
N PHE A 52 8.28 -13.23 1.13
CA PHE A 52 7.48 -12.02 0.91
C PHE A 52 6.87 -12.00 -0.49
N LEU A 53 5.56 -11.73 -0.53
CA LEU A 53 4.84 -11.36 -1.74
C LEU A 53 4.37 -9.92 -1.60
N VAL A 54 4.84 -9.05 -2.50
CA VAL A 54 4.32 -7.68 -2.62
C VAL A 54 3.22 -7.67 -3.67
N VAL A 55 2.02 -7.30 -3.26
CA VAL A 55 0.81 -7.29 -4.09
C VAL A 55 0.43 -5.84 -4.41
N GLU A 56 0.14 -5.57 -5.67
CA GLU A 56 -0.31 -4.26 -6.10
C GLU A 56 -1.81 -4.12 -5.86
N TYR A 57 -2.20 -3.28 -4.90
CA TYR A 57 -3.59 -3.09 -4.51
C TYR A 57 -4.49 -2.69 -5.69
N SER A 58 -4.05 -1.74 -6.52
CA SER A 58 -4.83 -1.27 -7.67
C SER A 58 -5.13 -2.40 -8.65
N ARG A 59 -4.16 -3.28 -8.91
CA ARG A 59 -4.35 -4.44 -9.77
C ARG A 59 -5.28 -5.47 -9.12
N LEU A 60 -5.12 -5.71 -7.82
CA LEU A 60 -5.97 -6.64 -7.06
C LEU A 60 -7.44 -6.19 -7.02
N VAL A 61 -7.72 -4.90 -6.81
CA VAL A 61 -9.08 -4.41 -6.57
C VAL A 61 -9.77 -3.87 -7.83
N HIS A 62 -9.02 -3.23 -8.72
CA HIS A 62 -9.58 -2.52 -9.89
C HIS A 62 -9.13 -3.08 -11.23
N GLY A 63 -8.16 -3.99 -11.25
CA GLY A 63 -7.63 -4.60 -12.47
C GLY A 63 -7.90 -6.10 -12.54
N ASP A 64 -6.81 -6.86 -12.61
CA ASP A 64 -6.80 -8.31 -12.72
C ASP A 64 -6.84 -9.00 -11.34
N THR A 65 -7.98 -8.92 -10.66
CA THR A 65 -8.18 -9.53 -9.34
C THR A 65 -7.89 -11.03 -9.35
N ALA A 66 -8.39 -11.75 -10.37
CA ALA A 66 -8.21 -13.20 -10.47
C ALA A 66 -6.73 -13.56 -10.63
N GLY A 67 -5.98 -12.85 -11.49
CA GLY A 67 -4.55 -13.06 -11.64
C GLY A 67 -3.75 -12.80 -10.36
N GLU A 68 -4.08 -11.75 -9.61
CA GLU A 68 -3.43 -11.48 -8.32
C GLU A 68 -3.77 -12.55 -7.26
N LEU A 69 -5.01 -13.03 -7.19
CA LEU A 69 -5.40 -14.13 -6.31
C LEU A 69 -4.68 -15.44 -6.67
N LEU A 70 -4.48 -15.73 -7.96
CA LEU A 70 -3.68 -16.88 -8.39
C LEU A 70 -2.22 -16.75 -7.95
N ARG A 71 -1.63 -15.55 -8.03
CA ARG A 71 -0.26 -15.29 -7.54
C ARG A 71 -0.16 -15.51 -6.03
N ILE A 72 -1.13 -15.01 -5.28
CA ILE A 72 -1.22 -15.20 -3.82
C ILE A 72 -1.37 -16.68 -3.48
N ALA A 73 -2.26 -17.41 -4.17
CA ALA A 73 -2.49 -18.83 -3.94
C ALA A 73 -1.21 -19.66 -4.16
N ARG A 74 -0.48 -19.38 -5.25
CA ARG A 74 0.80 -20.04 -5.55
C ARG A 74 1.86 -19.74 -4.50
N PHE A 75 1.96 -18.48 -4.07
CA PHE A 75 2.90 -18.07 -3.04
C PHE A 75 2.64 -18.76 -1.69
N LEU A 76 1.37 -18.92 -1.32
CA LEU A 76 0.95 -19.63 -0.10
C LEU A 76 0.99 -21.16 -0.22
N GLY A 77 1.21 -21.71 -1.42
CA GLY A 77 1.20 -23.15 -1.66
C GLY A 77 -0.20 -23.79 -1.55
N VAL A 78 -1.27 -23.03 -1.80
CA VAL A 78 -2.66 -23.53 -1.72
C VAL A 78 -3.27 -23.72 -3.10
N SER A 79 -4.35 -24.51 -3.16
CA SER A 79 -5.08 -24.76 -4.42
C SER A 79 -5.66 -23.45 -4.97
N PRO A 80 -5.29 -23.04 -6.20
CA PRO A 80 -5.82 -21.82 -6.80
C PRO A 80 -7.33 -21.91 -7.08
N ASP A 81 -7.83 -23.09 -7.42
CA ASP A 81 -9.26 -23.29 -7.70
C ASP A 81 -10.13 -23.05 -6.47
N GLY A 82 -9.64 -23.43 -5.28
CA GLY A 82 -10.34 -23.18 -4.02
C GLY A 82 -10.46 -21.70 -3.71
N VAL A 83 -9.37 -20.94 -3.91
CA VAL A 83 -9.32 -19.49 -3.69
C VAL A 83 -10.24 -18.75 -4.66
N LEU A 84 -10.19 -19.09 -5.95
CA LEU A 84 -11.04 -18.44 -6.96
C LEU A 84 -12.52 -18.71 -6.73
N ARG A 85 -12.91 -19.95 -6.38
CA ARG A 85 -14.32 -20.27 -6.05
C ARG A 85 -14.80 -19.47 -4.84
N ALA A 86 -14.03 -19.45 -3.76
CA ALA A 86 -14.38 -18.70 -2.55
C ALA A 86 -14.55 -17.20 -2.84
N TRP A 87 -13.66 -16.62 -3.66
CA TRP A 87 -13.79 -15.23 -4.10
C TRP A 87 -15.04 -14.98 -4.93
N GLU A 88 -15.41 -15.87 -5.86
CA GLU A 88 -16.63 -15.72 -6.65
C GLU A 88 -17.90 -15.75 -5.78
N GLU A 89 -17.94 -16.65 -4.80
CA GLU A 89 -19.04 -16.75 -3.82
C GLU A 89 -19.14 -15.48 -2.98
N GLU A 90 -18.02 -15.00 -2.43
CA GLU A 90 -17.98 -13.78 -1.63
C GLU A 90 -18.34 -12.53 -2.45
N ARG A 91 -17.84 -12.43 -3.69
CA ARG A 91 -18.16 -11.33 -4.61
C ARG A 91 -19.66 -11.28 -4.91
N ARG A 92 -20.32 -12.42 -5.08
CA ARG A 92 -21.78 -12.50 -5.27
C ARG A 92 -22.53 -12.02 -4.03
N PHE A 93 -22.06 -12.38 -2.84
CA PHE A 93 -22.66 -11.97 -1.56
C PHE A 93 -22.48 -10.47 -1.28
N LYS A 94 -21.25 -9.94 -1.43
CA LYS A 94 -20.89 -8.56 -1.09
C LYS A 94 -21.38 -7.51 -2.10
N ARG A 95 -21.78 -7.91 -3.31
CA ARG A 95 -22.42 -7.02 -4.30
C ARG A 95 -23.69 -6.33 -3.76
N ASN A 96 -24.25 -6.87 -2.67
CA ASN A 96 -25.47 -6.37 -2.03
C ASN A 96 -25.21 -5.51 -0.78
N LEU A 97 -23.96 -5.33 -0.33
CA LEU A 97 -23.66 -4.81 1.01
C LEU A 97 -22.63 -3.67 1.09
N THR A 98 -21.95 -3.31 0.01
CA THR A 98 -20.85 -2.32 0.09
C THR A 98 -21.26 -0.96 -0.47
N LYS A 99 -21.43 0.01 0.42
CA LYS A 99 -21.26 1.43 0.07
C LYS A 99 -19.76 1.71 0.06
N PRO A 100 -19.20 2.40 -0.96
CA PRO A 100 -17.83 2.84 -0.90
C PRO A 100 -17.64 3.69 0.37
N SER A 101 -16.58 3.43 1.12
CA SER A 101 -16.03 4.44 2.01
C SER A 101 -15.75 5.65 1.15
N LYS A 102 -16.61 6.68 1.25
CA LYS A 102 -16.39 7.94 0.55
C LYS A 102 -15.21 8.61 1.24
N MET A 103 -14.01 8.35 0.72
CA MET A 103 -12.92 9.31 0.89
C MET A 103 -13.47 10.63 0.35
N GLY A 104 -13.57 11.65 1.20
CA GLY A 104 -14.01 12.98 0.78
C GLY A 104 -13.08 13.52 -0.32
N ASP A 105 -13.53 14.54 -1.04
CA ASP A 105 -12.71 15.15 -2.08
C ASP A 105 -11.39 15.65 -1.48
N ILE A 106 -10.28 15.03 -1.90
CA ILE A 106 -8.94 15.44 -1.46
C ILE A 106 -8.45 16.54 -2.40
N PRO A 107 -8.07 17.73 -1.89
CA PRO A 107 -7.57 18.79 -2.75
C PRO A 107 -6.34 18.37 -3.57
N CYS A 108 -6.32 18.73 -4.87
CA CYS A 108 -5.19 18.42 -5.76
C CYS A 108 -3.84 18.96 -5.25
N SER A 109 -3.85 20.11 -4.57
CA SER A 109 -2.65 20.68 -3.95
C SER A 109 -2.08 19.77 -2.87
N PHE A 110 -2.94 19.19 -2.03
CA PHE A 110 -2.53 18.24 -1.00
C PHE A 110 -2.00 16.94 -1.63
N MET A 111 -2.66 16.40 -2.65
CA MET A 111 -2.17 15.22 -3.37
C MET A 111 -0.79 15.43 -3.98
N ARG A 112 -0.52 16.63 -4.50
CA ARG A 112 0.80 17.00 -5.04
C ARG A 112 1.87 17.01 -3.95
N GLU A 113 1.55 17.53 -2.77
CA GLU A 113 2.48 17.58 -1.64
C GLU A 113 2.74 16.18 -1.06
N VAL A 114 1.70 15.35 -0.91
CA VAL A 114 1.83 13.94 -0.52
C VAL A 114 2.69 13.18 -1.52
N SER A 115 2.41 13.34 -2.82
CA SER A 115 3.19 12.69 -3.88
C SER A 115 4.66 13.14 -3.84
N GLY A 116 4.92 14.44 -3.68
CA GLY A 116 6.27 14.99 -3.57
C GLY A 116 7.03 14.50 -2.32
N PHE A 117 6.33 14.33 -1.19
CA PHE A 117 6.91 13.76 0.03
C PHE A 117 7.30 12.29 -0.15
N TYR A 118 6.41 11.46 -0.70
CA TYR A 118 6.66 10.03 -0.85
C TYR A 118 7.51 9.67 -2.07
N ALA A 119 7.71 10.57 -3.04
CA ALA A 119 8.49 10.29 -4.25
C ALA A 119 9.87 9.65 -3.99
N PRO A 120 10.77 10.23 -3.15
CA PRO A 120 12.06 9.59 -2.86
C PRO A 120 11.93 8.27 -2.10
N HIS A 121 10.88 8.12 -1.27
CA HIS A 121 10.62 6.88 -0.52
C HIS A 121 10.11 5.75 -1.44
N ASN A 122 9.29 6.10 -2.43
CA ASN A 122 8.82 5.17 -3.47
C ASN A 122 9.97 4.75 -4.38
N GLU A 123 10.86 5.67 -4.75
CA GLU A 123 12.08 5.33 -5.51
C GLU A 123 12.95 4.33 -4.73
N ALA A 124 13.19 4.59 -3.44
CA ALA A 124 13.91 3.67 -2.57
C ALA A 124 13.21 2.30 -2.44
N LEU A 125 11.87 2.28 -2.38
CA LEU A 125 11.10 1.04 -2.37
C LEU A 125 11.30 0.24 -3.65
N TYR A 126 11.15 0.86 -4.83
CA TYR A 126 11.30 0.15 -6.09
C TYR A 126 12.72 -0.38 -6.28
N ARG A 127 13.73 0.40 -5.88
CA ARG A 127 15.12 -0.05 -5.87
C ARG A 127 15.32 -1.28 -4.98
N LEU A 128 14.85 -1.23 -3.73
CA LEU A 128 14.89 -2.36 -2.80
C LEU A 128 14.21 -3.61 -3.37
N LEU A 129 13.06 -3.45 -4.03
CA LEU A 129 12.32 -4.57 -4.61
C LEU A 129 13.03 -5.20 -5.81
N GLU A 130 13.74 -4.41 -6.62
CA GLU A 130 14.55 -4.94 -7.74
C GLU A 130 15.85 -5.58 -7.27
N GLU A 131 16.57 -4.96 -6.33
CA GLU A 131 17.81 -5.52 -5.77
C GLU A 131 17.58 -6.88 -5.10
N THR A 132 16.47 -7.02 -4.38
CA THR A 132 16.11 -8.27 -3.70
C THR A 132 15.44 -9.30 -4.61
N ARG A 133 15.14 -8.96 -5.87
CA ARG A 133 14.39 -9.84 -6.79
C ARG A 133 15.13 -11.14 -7.12
N GLY A 134 16.46 -11.14 -7.07
CA GLY A 134 17.33 -12.28 -7.40
C GLY A 134 17.48 -13.32 -6.27
N ASP A 135 17.09 -12.98 -5.05
CA ASP A 135 17.11 -13.92 -3.92
C ASP A 135 15.88 -14.86 -3.91
N ALA A 136 15.01 -14.75 -4.94
CA ALA A 136 13.71 -15.44 -5.07
C ALA A 136 13.76 -16.85 -5.69
#